data_AF-A0A7Y3C3F4-F1
#
_entry.id   AF-A0A7Y3C3F4-F1
#
_cell.length_a   1.000
_cell.length_b   1.000
_cell.length_c   1.000
_cell.angle_alpha   90.00
_cell.angle_beta   90.00
_cell.angle_gamma   90.00
#
_symmetry.space_group_name_H-M   'P 1'
#
loop_
_entity.id
_entity.type
_entity.pdbx_description
1 polymer ?
#
loop_
_entity_poly.entity_id
_entity_poly.type
_entity_poly.pdbx_seq_one_letter_code
_entity_poly.pdbx_strand_id
1 'polypeptide(L)'
;MMTGLALLTAGTLAFGQQAQERVSVLPAETTLAVGETVELSATVRDPAGSSASQAAIFWLTTTPEVVTVDQQGRVTAVGSGEARVGARSGNTVGFARITVLPAPPETLRATVPTPDLPAGFSIPIAVTPMDRNGERMRDVELRFQSANPSVATVDAEGRIWAMAEGETSVTVSSGPASAVVEVSVTPRFEGGGLALEPSDATVRTGDVVRFRVSGVEAYPAWSVDGAGAEISPE
;
A
#
# COMPACT_ATOMS: atom_id res chain seq x y z
N MET A 1 -47.93 -83.63 6.41
CA MET A 1 -47.29 -83.46 5.10
C MET A 1 -47.09 -81.97 4.87
N MET A 2 -45.85 -81.56 4.60
CA MET A 2 -45.44 -80.49 3.67
C MET A 2 -46.09 -79.09 3.81
N THR A 3 -45.36 -78.11 4.36
CA THR A 3 -44.63 -77.01 3.66
C THR A 3 -45.54 -75.87 3.16
N GLY A 4 -45.22 -74.58 3.26
CA GLY A 4 -43.91 -73.97 3.47
C GLY A 4 -43.98 -72.54 3.99
N LEU A 5 -42.88 -72.16 4.62
CA LEU A 5 -42.55 -70.82 5.07
C LEU A 5 -42.16 -69.99 3.83
N ALA A 6 -42.86 -68.91 3.53
CA ALA A 6 -42.41 -67.93 2.55
C ALA A 6 -41.37 -67.02 3.21
N LEU A 7 -40.08 -67.24 2.90
CA LEU A 7 -39.06 -66.24 3.17
C LEU A 7 -39.19 -65.13 2.13
N LEU A 8 -39.73 -63.98 2.55
CA LEU A 8 -39.53 -62.72 1.86
C LEU A 8 -38.08 -62.29 2.11
N THR A 9 -37.20 -62.55 1.15
CA THR A 9 -35.88 -61.90 1.11
C THR A 9 -36.09 -60.42 0.84
N ALA A 10 -35.94 -59.59 1.87
CA ALA A 10 -35.75 -58.16 1.70
C ALA A 10 -34.45 -57.97 0.90
N GLY A 11 -34.57 -57.58 -0.37
CA GLY A 11 -33.44 -57.16 -1.17
C GLY A 11 -32.88 -55.88 -0.58
N THR A 12 -31.72 -55.96 0.06
CA THR A 12 -30.95 -54.79 0.47
C THR A 12 -30.54 -54.05 -0.80
N LEU A 13 -31.15 -52.91 -1.08
CA LEU A 13 -30.61 -51.96 -2.04
C LEU A 13 -29.32 -51.41 -1.45
N ALA A 14 -28.20 -52.06 -1.75
CA ALA A 14 -26.90 -51.46 -1.58
C ALA A 14 -26.82 -50.29 -2.57
N PHE A 15 -27.05 -49.07 -2.08
CA PHE A 15 -26.54 -47.89 -2.73
C PHE A 15 -25.02 -48.05 -2.74
N GLY A 16 -24.48 -48.54 -3.86
CA GLY A 16 -23.04 -48.54 -4.09
C GLY A 16 -22.58 -47.11 -3.92
N GLN A 17 -21.85 -46.84 -2.83
CA GLN A 17 -21.08 -45.63 -2.70
C GLN A 17 -20.14 -45.64 -3.89
N GLN A 18 -20.46 -44.86 -4.93
CA GLN A 18 -19.65 -44.84 -6.15
C GLN A 18 -18.25 -44.46 -5.73
N ALA A 19 -17.35 -45.43 -5.77
CA ALA A 19 -15.95 -45.19 -5.54
C ALA A 19 -15.51 -44.29 -6.71
N GLN A 20 -15.10 -43.06 -6.38
CA GLN A 20 -14.86 -41.99 -7.35
C GLN A 20 -13.35 -41.89 -7.60
N GLU A 21 -12.99 -41.65 -8.85
CA GLU A 21 -11.63 -41.29 -9.26
C GLU A 21 -11.16 -40.04 -8.50
N ARG A 22 -9.90 -40.02 -8.06
CA ARG A 22 -9.31 -38.88 -7.35
C ARG A 22 -8.14 -38.33 -8.15
N VAL A 23 -8.13 -37.01 -8.36
CA VAL A 23 -7.00 -36.29 -8.95
C VAL A 23 -6.32 -35.48 -7.85
N SER A 24 -5.01 -35.64 -7.69
CA SER A 24 -4.19 -34.82 -6.78
C SER A 24 -3.15 -34.04 -7.56
N VAL A 25 -2.98 -32.77 -7.19
CA VAL A 25 -2.03 -31.85 -7.81
C VAL A 25 -0.95 -31.50 -6.79
N LEU A 26 0.32 -31.55 -7.22
CA LEU A 26 1.47 -31.20 -6.41
C LEU A 26 2.40 -30.22 -7.16
N PRO A 27 2.97 -29.22 -6.47
CA PRO A 27 2.64 -28.80 -5.10
C PRO A 27 1.18 -28.34 -4.95
N ALA A 28 0.58 -28.60 -3.79
CA ALA A 28 -0.82 -28.22 -3.52
C ALA A 28 -0.97 -26.72 -3.27
N GLU A 29 0.07 -26.07 -2.76
CA GLU A 29 0.15 -24.63 -2.56
C GLU A 29 1.53 -24.13 -3.02
N THR A 30 1.60 -22.97 -3.67
CA THR A 30 2.86 -22.35 -4.09
C THR A 30 2.73 -20.84 -4.06
N THR A 31 3.81 -20.16 -3.66
CA THR A 31 3.94 -18.71 -3.76
C THR A 31 4.98 -18.37 -4.84
N LEU A 32 4.65 -17.45 -5.74
CA LEU A 32 5.49 -17.00 -6.86
C LEU A 32 5.57 -15.48 -6.87
N ALA A 33 6.64 -14.90 -7.42
CA ALA A 33 6.64 -13.51 -7.89
C ALA A 33 6.10 -13.43 -9.33
N VAL A 34 5.57 -12.27 -9.73
CA VAL A 34 5.16 -12.04 -11.13
C VAL A 34 6.34 -12.33 -12.07
N GLY A 35 6.09 -13.12 -13.12
CA GLY A 35 7.09 -13.57 -14.08
C GLY A 35 7.78 -14.89 -13.74
N GLU A 36 7.62 -15.41 -12.51
CA GLU A 36 8.13 -16.73 -12.15
C GLU A 36 7.25 -17.86 -12.70
N THR A 37 7.82 -19.06 -12.76
CA THR A 37 7.14 -20.27 -13.22
C THR A 37 7.30 -21.41 -12.24
N VAL A 38 6.31 -22.29 -12.17
CA VAL A 38 6.37 -23.56 -11.42
C VAL A 38 5.79 -24.68 -12.27
N GLU A 39 6.33 -25.88 -12.14
CA GLU A 39 5.75 -27.08 -12.74
C GLU A 39 4.83 -27.76 -11.73
N LEU A 40 3.58 -27.98 -12.14
CA LEU A 40 2.64 -28.81 -11.39
C LEU A 40 2.61 -30.21 -11.96
N SER A 41 2.54 -31.19 -11.06
CA SER A 41 2.32 -32.59 -11.39
C SER A 41 0.94 -33.00 -10.93
N ALA A 42 0.25 -33.80 -11.73
CA ALA A 42 -1.05 -34.36 -11.38
C ALA A 42 -1.01 -35.87 -11.43
N THR A 43 -1.54 -36.51 -10.39
CA THR A 43 -1.67 -37.97 -10.31
C THR A 43 -3.13 -38.35 -10.18
N VAL A 44 -3.56 -39.28 -11.02
CA VAL A 44 -4.92 -39.81 -11.05
C VAL A 44 -4.94 -41.17 -10.38
N ARG A 45 -5.85 -41.37 -9.42
CA ARG A 45 -6.11 -42.67 -8.79
C ARG A 45 -7.51 -43.13 -9.09
N ASP A 46 -7.62 -44.38 -9.50
CA ASP A 46 -8.90 -45.03 -9.74
C ASP A 46 -9.66 -45.26 -8.42
N PRO A 47 -10.93 -45.68 -8.49
CA PRO A 47 -11.75 -46.00 -7.32
C PRO A 47 -11.15 -47.09 -6.39
N ALA A 48 -10.30 -47.96 -6.92
CA ALA A 48 -9.60 -49.00 -6.16
C ALA A 48 -8.28 -48.49 -5.54
N GLY A 49 -7.93 -47.21 -5.76
CA GLY A 49 -6.73 -46.56 -5.24
C GLY A 49 -5.46 -46.77 -6.08
N SER A 50 -5.58 -47.43 -7.24
CA SER A 50 -4.46 -47.69 -8.15
C SER A 50 -4.18 -46.48 -9.05
N SER A 51 -2.91 -46.23 -9.36
CA SER A 51 -2.52 -45.13 -10.25
C SER A 51 -2.98 -45.38 -11.68
N ALA A 52 -3.75 -44.46 -12.25
CA ALA A 52 -4.18 -44.49 -13.64
C ALA A 52 -3.18 -43.70 -14.52
N SER A 53 -2.03 -44.30 -14.83
CA SER A 53 -0.91 -43.64 -15.53
C SER A 53 -1.19 -43.24 -16.99
N GLN A 54 -2.31 -43.68 -17.57
CA GLN A 54 -2.72 -43.35 -18.94
C GLN A 54 -3.90 -42.36 -19.00
N ALA A 55 -4.34 -41.83 -17.87
CA ALA A 55 -5.45 -40.88 -17.83
C ALA A 55 -5.03 -39.54 -18.45
N ALA A 56 -5.80 -39.06 -19.43
CA ALA A 56 -5.57 -37.74 -20.01
C ALA A 56 -5.85 -36.66 -18.96
N ILE A 57 -4.93 -35.71 -18.81
CA ILE A 57 -5.04 -34.58 -17.88
C ILE A 57 -5.19 -33.28 -18.67
N PHE A 58 -6.19 -32.49 -18.29
CA PHE A 58 -6.41 -31.15 -18.83
C PHE A 58 -6.22 -30.12 -17.72
N TRP A 59 -5.32 -29.18 -17.96
CA TRP A 59 -5.05 -28.09 -17.01
C TRP A 59 -5.94 -26.88 -17.29
N LEU A 60 -6.36 -26.22 -16.21
CA LEU A 60 -7.13 -24.98 -16.26
C LEU A 60 -6.78 -24.07 -15.08
N THR A 61 -7.01 -22.78 -15.23
CA THR A 61 -6.86 -21.78 -14.17
C THR A 61 -8.21 -21.09 -13.93
N THR A 62 -8.50 -20.72 -12.68
CA THR A 62 -9.69 -19.92 -12.35
C THR A 62 -9.52 -18.43 -12.64
N THR A 63 -8.28 -17.95 -12.71
CA THR A 63 -7.92 -16.52 -12.78
C THR A 63 -6.74 -16.33 -13.74
N PRO A 64 -6.99 -16.32 -15.06
CA PRO A 64 -5.94 -16.20 -16.08
C PRO A 64 -5.16 -14.89 -16.05
N GLU A 65 -5.71 -13.84 -15.45
CA GLU A 65 -5.05 -12.56 -15.18
C GLU A 65 -3.97 -12.65 -14.09
N VAL A 66 -4.03 -13.67 -13.22
CA VAL A 66 -3.04 -13.92 -12.15
C VAL A 66 -2.03 -14.98 -12.59
N VAL A 67 -2.48 -16.12 -13.11
CA VAL A 67 -1.61 -17.18 -13.61
C VAL A 67 -2.15 -17.83 -14.88
N THR A 68 -1.25 -18.22 -15.78
CA THR A 68 -1.56 -19.10 -16.91
C THR A 68 -0.97 -20.49 -16.67
N VAL A 69 -1.55 -21.53 -17.26
CA VAL A 69 -1.03 -22.90 -17.19
C VAL A 69 -1.04 -23.52 -18.59
N ASP A 70 0.04 -24.19 -18.97
CA ASP A 70 0.13 -24.88 -20.26
C ASP A 70 -0.38 -26.34 -20.19
N GLN A 71 -0.30 -27.06 -21.31
CA GLN A 71 -0.76 -28.46 -21.39
C GLN A 71 0.12 -29.43 -20.59
N GLN A 72 1.35 -29.04 -20.25
CA GLN A 72 2.29 -29.84 -19.47
C GLN A 72 2.17 -29.56 -17.97
N GLY A 73 1.34 -28.60 -17.55
CA GLY A 73 1.18 -28.22 -16.15
C GLY A 73 2.19 -27.17 -15.68
N ARG A 74 2.91 -26.52 -16.61
CA ARG A 74 3.77 -25.38 -16.27
C ARG A 74 2.89 -24.15 -16.08
N VAL A 75 2.92 -23.62 -14.87
CA VAL A 75 2.23 -22.41 -14.46
C VAL A 75 3.17 -21.23 -14.59
N THR A 76 2.69 -20.14 -15.19
CA THR A 76 3.41 -18.85 -15.30
C THR A 76 2.63 -17.77 -14.58
N ALA A 77 3.28 -17.06 -13.66
CA ALA A 77 2.71 -15.93 -12.93
C ALA A 77 2.64 -14.69 -13.83
N VAL A 78 1.44 -14.15 -14.03
CA VAL A 78 1.15 -13.03 -14.93
C VAL A 78 0.81 -11.75 -14.16
N GLY A 79 0.08 -11.87 -13.06
CA GLY A 79 -0.34 -10.75 -12.22
C GLY A 79 -0.39 -11.15 -10.74
N SER A 80 -0.35 -10.17 -9.84
CA SER A 80 -0.44 -10.44 -8.40
C SER A 80 -1.85 -10.87 -7.98
N GLY A 81 -1.94 -11.64 -6.90
CA GLY A 81 -3.20 -12.12 -6.34
C GLY A 81 -3.21 -13.62 -6.08
N GLU A 82 -4.40 -14.19 -5.92
CA GLU A 82 -4.57 -15.63 -5.72
C GLU A 82 -5.23 -16.29 -6.94
N ALA A 83 -4.77 -17.50 -7.25
CA ALA A 83 -5.31 -18.33 -8.31
C ALA A 83 -5.45 -19.78 -7.87
N ARG A 84 -6.37 -20.51 -8.53
CA ARG A 84 -6.47 -21.96 -8.42
C ARG A 84 -6.20 -22.58 -9.78
N VAL A 85 -5.24 -23.48 -9.83
CA VAL A 85 -4.92 -24.27 -11.00
C VAL A 85 -5.49 -25.67 -10.82
N GLY A 86 -6.39 -26.06 -11.73
CA GLY A 86 -7.06 -27.34 -11.72
C GLY A 86 -6.46 -28.31 -12.72
N ALA A 87 -6.24 -29.56 -12.31
CA ALA A 87 -6.00 -30.69 -13.20
C ALA A 87 -7.28 -31.51 -13.30
N ARG A 88 -7.83 -31.63 -14.51
CA ARG A 88 -9.04 -32.42 -14.78
C ARG A 88 -8.70 -33.73 -15.47
N SER A 89 -9.23 -34.83 -14.95
CA SER A 89 -9.30 -36.11 -15.67
C SER A 89 -10.73 -36.64 -15.61
N GLY A 90 -11.30 -36.94 -16.77
CA GLY A 90 -12.73 -37.25 -16.89
C GLY A 90 -13.61 -36.19 -16.24
N ASN A 91 -14.43 -36.59 -15.25
CA ASN A 91 -15.31 -35.70 -14.49
C ASN A 91 -14.73 -35.27 -13.12
N THR A 92 -13.50 -35.65 -12.81
CA THR A 92 -12.84 -35.31 -11.54
C THR A 92 -11.82 -34.19 -11.76
N VAL A 93 -11.76 -33.24 -10.83
CA VAL A 93 -10.78 -32.15 -10.83
C VAL A 93 -10.05 -32.12 -9.49
N GLY A 94 -8.72 -32.05 -9.54
CA GLY A 94 -7.86 -31.72 -8.42
C GLY A 94 -7.34 -30.29 -8.55
N PHE A 95 -7.06 -29.60 -7.45
CA PHE A 95 -6.63 -28.19 -7.47
C PHE A 95 -5.32 -27.98 -6.72
N ALA A 96 -4.52 -27.04 -7.20
CA ALA A 96 -3.47 -26.36 -6.46
C ALA A 96 -3.84 -24.88 -6.27
N ARG A 97 -3.46 -24.30 -5.13
CA ARG A 97 -3.54 -22.85 -4.87
C ARG A 97 -2.21 -22.20 -5.22
N ILE A 98 -2.25 -21.12 -5.99
CA ILE A 98 -1.09 -20.33 -6.34
C ILE A 98 -1.31 -18.91 -5.82
N THR A 99 -0.38 -18.40 -5.02
CA THR A 99 -0.36 -17.01 -4.57
C THR A 99 0.77 -16.30 -5.32
N VAL A 100 0.44 -15.22 -6.03
CA VAL A 100 1.41 -14.42 -6.77
C VAL A 100 1.63 -13.11 -6.03
N LEU A 101 2.86 -12.90 -5.57
CA LEU A 101 3.31 -11.66 -4.95
C LEU A 101 3.48 -10.58 -6.03
N PRO A 102 3.12 -9.32 -5.72
CA PRO A 102 3.39 -8.20 -6.62
C PRO A 102 4.88 -8.08 -6.91
N ALA A 103 5.22 -7.78 -8.16
CA ALA A 103 6.57 -7.39 -8.51
C ALA A 103 6.95 -6.10 -7.75
N PRO A 104 8.21 -5.93 -7.34
CA PRO A 104 8.66 -4.62 -6.89
C PRO A 104 8.60 -3.62 -8.04
N PRO A 105 8.39 -2.32 -7.75
CA PRO A 105 8.50 -1.29 -8.76
C PRO A 105 9.94 -1.19 -9.29
N GLU A 106 10.06 -0.86 -10.58
CA GLU A 106 11.35 -0.58 -11.21
C GLU A 106 11.84 0.81 -10.79
N THR A 107 10.92 1.77 -10.74
CA THR A 107 11.22 3.14 -10.31
C THR A 107 10.14 3.69 -9.40
N LEU A 108 10.54 4.59 -8.51
CA LEU A 108 9.64 5.43 -7.74
C LEU A 108 9.82 6.88 -8.20
N ARG A 109 8.70 7.61 -8.32
CA ARG A 109 8.71 9.07 -8.40
C ARG A 109 8.05 9.61 -7.16
N ALA A 110 8.68 10.56 -6.49
CA ALA A 110 8.14 11.21 -5.31
C ALA A 110 8.10 12.72 -5.53
N THR A 111 7.05 13.36 -5.02
CA THR A 111 6.88 14.82 -5.07
C THR A 111 6.16 15.30 -3.83
N VAL A 112 6.40 16.55 -3.45
CA VAL A 112 5.71 17.27 -2.38
C VAL A 112 5.07 18.54 -2.95
N PRO A 113 3.93 19.02 -2.40
CA PRO A 113 3.25 20.20 -2.90
C PRO A 113 4.08 21.49 -2.79
N THR A 114 4.89 21.59 -1.73
CA THR A 114 5.82 22.69 -1.47
C THR A 114 7.07 22.14 -0.80
N PRO A 115 8.28 22.53 -1.23
CA PRO A 115 9.51 22.15 -0.54
C PRO A 115 9.72 22.96 0.74
N ASP A 116 9.19 24.19 0.80
CA ASP A 116 9.25 25.06 1.98
C ASP A 116 8.01 24.86 2.86
N LEU A 117 8.23 24.32 4.06
CA LEU A 117 7.18 23.94 5.00
C LEU A 117 7.38 24.66 6.34
N PRO A 118 6.50 25.59 6.75
CA PRO A 118 6.63 26.24 8.05
C PRO A 118 6.51 25.25 9.21
N ALA A 119 7.28 25.45 10.27
CA ALA A 119 7.26 24.55 11.42
C ALA A 119 5.85 24.41 12.04
N GLY A 120 5.47 23.17 12.37
CA GLY A 120 4.15 22.80 12.87
C GLY A 120 3.09 22.51 11.80
N PHE A 121 3.41 22.65 10.51
CA PHE A 121 2.54 22.20 9.41
C PHE A 121 2.86 20.77 8.97
N SER A 122 1.94 20.16 8.23
CA SER A 122 2.17 18.86 7.58
C SER A 122 1.71 18.85 6.13
N ILE A 123 2.40 18.06 5.32
CA ILE A 123 2.09 17.83 3.90
C ILE A 123 2.17 16.34 3.58
N PRO A 124 1.41 15.85 2.60
CA PRO A 124 1.59 14.51 2.07
C PRO A 124 2.75 14.47 1.07
N ILE A 125 3.48 13.36 1.02
CA ILE A 125 4.31 12.98 -0.13
C ILE A 125 3.44 12.22 -1.14
N ALA A 126 3.48 12.63 -2.41
CA ALA A 126 2.84 11.90 -3.49
C ALA A 126 3.86 10.99 -4.16
N VAL A 127 3.59 9.68 -4.15
CA VAL A 127 4.49 8.64 -4.70
C VAL A 127 3.81 7.95 -5.87
N THR A 128 4.51 7.83 -6.98
CA THR A 128 4.06 7.10 -8.18
C THR A 128 5.06 5.97 -8.49
N PRO A 129 4.77 4.73 -8.09
CA PRO A 129 5.55 3.57 -8.48
C PRO A 129 5.28 3.20 -9.95
N MET A 130 6.34 2.86 -10.68
CA MET A 130 6.27 2.45 -12.09
C MET A 130 6.94 1.09 -12.28
N ASP A 131 6.36 0.26 -13.15
CA ASP A 131 6.95 -1.00 -13.57
C ASP A 131 8.05 -0.80 -14.64
N ARG A 132 8.65 -1.91 -15.11
CA ARG A 132 9.67 -1.91 -16.17
C ARG A 132 9.19 -1.34 -17.52
N ASN A 133 7.89 -1.33 -17.75
CA ASN A 133 7.27 -0.80 -18.97
C ASN A 133 6.92 0.69 -18.83
N GLY A 134 7.11 1.28 -17.63
CA GLY A 134 6.75 2.65 -17.31
C GLY A 134 5.27 2.83 -16.96
N GLU A 135 4.54 1.75 -16.69
CA GLU A 135 3.14 1.79 -16.28
C GLU A 135 3.02 1.94 -14.76
N ARG A 136 1.99 2.68 -14.32
CA ARG A 136 1.74 2.91 -12.89
C ARG A 136 1.30 1.62 -12.21
N MET A 137 1.93 1.31 -11.09
CA MET A 137 1.57 0.17 -10.26
C MET A 137 0.58 0.57 -9.15
N ARG A 138 -0.18 -0.40 -8.67
CA ARG A 138 -1.10 -0.28 -7.52
C ARG A 138 -0.66 -1.23 -6.41
N ASP A 139 -1.13 -0.96 -5.20
CA ASP A 139 -0.94 -1.82 -4.02
C ASP A 139 0.53 -2.16 -3.72
N VAL A 140 1.41 -1.17 -3.94
CA VAL A 140 2.85 -1.27 -3.66
C VAL A 140 3.09 -0.91 -2.19
N GLU A 141 3.79 -1.79 -1.47
CA GLU A 141 4.25 -1.50 -0.12
C GLU A 141 5.34 -0.42 -0.16
N LEU A 142 5.11 0.70 0.52
CA LEU A 142 6.05 1.83 0.61
C LEU A 142 6.63 1.92 2.02
N ARG A 143 7.90 2.32 2.11
CA ARG A 143 8.59 2.59 3.37
C ARG A 143 9.19 3.99 3.32
N PHE A 144 8.87 4.80 4.31
CA PHE A 144 9.33 6.18 4.43
C PHE A 144 10.36 6.33 5.53
N GLN A 145 11.33 7.19 5.31
CA GLN A 145 12.36 7.52 6.30
C GLN A 145 12.77 8.98 6.15
N SER A 146 12.78 9.70 7.27
CA SER A 146 13.41 11.02 7.32
C SER A 146 14.89 10.88 7.65
N ALA A 147 15.73 11.61 6.93
CA ALA A 147 17.16 11.71 7.21
C ALA A 147 17.43 12.46 8.53
N ASN A 148 16.58 13.43 8.88
CA ASN A 148 16.66 14.14 10.16
C ASN A 148 15.26 14.38 10.77
N PRO A 149 14.79 13.45 11.63
CA PRO A 149 13.52 13.57 12.34
C PRO A 149 13.39 14.81 13.23
N SER A 150 14.50 15.46 13.65
CA SER A 150 14.40 16.70 14.44
C SER A 150 14.03 17.92 13.60
N VAL A 151 14.21 17.85 12.27
CA VAL A 151 13.82 18.90 11.31
C VAL A 151 12.45 18.58 10.72
N ALA A 152 12.25 17.38 10.18
CA ALA A 152 10.95 16.91 9.72
C ALA A 152 10.78 15.41 9.95
N THR A 153 9.62 14.97 10.41
CA THR A 153 9.28 13.54 10.56
C THR A 153 8.34 13.09 9.47
N VAL A 154 8.33 11.79 9.13
CA VAL A 154 7.38 11.19 8.21
C VAL A 154 6.74 9.96 8.85
N ASP A 155 5.43 9.77 8.69
CA ASP A 155 4.72 8.58 9.16
C ASP A 155 4.68 7.46 8.10
N ALA A 156 4.02 6.34 8.43
CA ALA A 156 3.92 5.18 7.54
C ALA A 156 3.04 5.46 6.31
N GLU A 157 2.12 6.42 6.41
CA GLU A 157 1.22 6.86 5.35
C GLU A 157 1.86 7.94 4.44
N GLY A 158 3.08 8.38 4.74
CA GLY A 158 3.82 9.37 3.96
C GLY A 158 3.44 10.81 4.26
N ARG A 159 2.84 11.11 5.41
CA ARG A 159 2.64 12.49 5.87
C ARG A 159 3.90 12.99 6.55
N ILE A 160 4.43 14.08 6.02
CA ILE A 160 5.61 14.78 6.53
C ILE A 160 5.14 15.89 7.47
N TRP A 161 5.69 15.94 8.68
CA TRP A 161 5.47 16.99 9.68
C TRP A 161 6.75 17.81 9.85
N ALA A 162 6.64 19.14 9.69
CA ALA A 162 7.75 20.05 9.95
C ALA A 162 7.88 20.30 11.46
N MET A 163 9.06 20.05 12.00
CA MET A 163 9.34 20.10 13.44
C MET A 163 10.09 21.38 13.82
N ALA A 164 11.23 21.65 13.17
CA ALA A 164 12.10 22.78 13.47
C ALA A 164 12.80 23.27 12.21
N GLU A 165 13.18 24.55 12.20
CA GLU A 165 13.90 25.19 11.09
C GLU A 165 15.13 24.36 10.68
N GLY A 166 15.30 24.20 9.37
CA GLY A 166 16.44 23.52 8.77
C GLY A 166 16.07 22.76 7.50
N GLU A 167 17.06 22.14 6.89
CA GLU A 167 16.89 21.33 5.68
C GLU A 167 17.06 19.85 6.01
N THR A 168 16.22 19.01 5.42
CA THR A 168 16.35 17.56 5.48
C THR A 168 15.80 16.91 4.23
N SER A 169 15.87 15.59 4.15
CA SER A 169 15.28 14.81 3.07
C SER A 169 14.45 13.67 3.62
N VAL A 170 13.43 13.31 2.85
CA VAL A 170 12.60 12.14 3.10
C VAL A 170 12.82 11.16 1.96
N THR A 171 13.28 9.97 2.31
CA THR A 171 13.43 8.85 1.37
C THR A 171 12.19 7.99 1.41
N VAL A 172 11.63 7.66 0.24
CA VAL A 172 10.65 6.59 0.07
C VAL A 172 11.31 5.43 -0.67
N SER A 173 11.04 4.20 -0.22
CA SER A 173 11.57 2.97 -0.82
C SER A 173 10.50 1.90 -0.98
N SER A 174 10.68 1.03 -1.98
CA SER A 174 9.90 -0.18 -2.19
C SER A 174 10.73 -1.22 -2.95
N GLY A 175 11.05 -2.33 -2.28
CA GLY A 175 12.01 -3.30 -2.81
C GLY A 175 13.37 -2.63 -3.12
N PRO A 176 13.92 -2.80 -4.33
CA PRO A 176 15.17 -2.15 -4.76
C PRO A 176 15.00 -0.68 -5.19
N ALA A 177 13.77 -0.21 -5.42
CA ALA A 177 13.52 1.15 -5.90
C ALA A 177 13.43 2.15 -4.74
N SER A 178 13.96 3.36 -4.97
CA SER A 178 13.91 4.47 -4.01
C SER A 178 13.74 5.81 -4.70
N ALA A 179 13.10 6.76 -4.02
CA ALA A 179 13.06 8.17 -4.40
C ALA A 179 13.28 9.06 -3.17
N VAL A 180 13.79 10.27 -3.40
CA VAL A 180 14.09 11.24 -2.34
C VAL A 180 13.35 12.53 -2.64
N VAL A 181 12.78 13.14 -1.61
CA VAL A 181 12.29 14.52 -1.65
C VAL A 181 13.07 15.34 -0.63
N GLU A 182 13.43 16.56 -1.01
CA GLU A 182 14.03 17.52 -0.09
C GLU A 182 12.94 18.34 0.59
N VAL A 183 13.16 18.65 1.87
CA VAL A 183 12.23 19.35 2.75
C VAL A 183 13.01 20.46 3.44
N SER A 184 12.61 21.70 3.17
CA SER A 184 13.10 22.90 3.84
C SER A 184 12.05 23.32 4.86
N VAL A 185 12.39 23.26 6.14
CA VAL A 185 11.52 23.74 7.20
C VAL A 185 11.89 25.17 7.52
N THR A 186 10.92 26.06 7.36
CA THR A 186 11.05 27.46 7.73
C THR A 186 10.56 27.67 9.17
N PRO A 187 11.04 28.71 9.87
CA PRO A 187 10.49 29.08 11.16
C PRO A 187 8.96 29.18 11.09
N ARG A 188 8.28 28.66 12.11
CA ARG A 188 6.86 28.97 12.28
C ARG A 188 6.78 30.48 12.46
N PHE A 189 6.11 31.16 11.54
CA PHE A 189 5.71 32.54 11.77
C PHE A 189 4.63 32.55 12.85
N GLU A 190 5.02 32.45 14.12
CA GLU A 190 4.16 32.75 15.26
C GLU A 190 4.01 34.26 15.37
N GLY A 191 3.18 34.81 14.49
CA GLY A 191 2.90 36.24 14.42
C GLY A 191 4.04 37.01 13.75
N GLY A 192 3.70 37.79 12.72
CA GLY A 192 4.55 38.90 12.31
C GLY A 192 4.77 39.78 13.54
N GLY A 193 5.99 39.79 14.07
CA GLY A 193 6.33 40.68 15.17
C GLY A 193 6.02 42.11 14.72
N LEU A 194 5.11 42.78 15.43
CA LEU A 194 4.93 44.21 15.28
C LEU A 194 6.17 44.87 15.88
N ALA A 195 6.97 45.53 15.05
CA ALA A 195 8.07 46.36 15.51
C ALA A 195 7.57 47.80 15.61
N LEU A 196 7.71 48.39 16.81
CA LEU A 196 7.42 49.80 17.07
C LEU A 196 8.75 50.57 17.15
N GLU A 197 8.91 51.61 16.33
CA GLU A 197 10.10 52.46 16.35
C GLU A 197 9.73 53.94 16.54
N PRO A 198 10.29 54.64 17.54
CA PRO A 198 11.17 54.09 18.59
C PRO A 198 10.40 53.16 19.57
N SER A 199 11.10 52.21 20.19
CA SER A 199 10.50 51.31 21.19
C SER A 199 10.18 52.00 22.52
N ASP A 200 10.87 53.12 22.77
CA ASP A 200 10.76 53.95 23.95
C ASP A 200 11.17 55.38 23.60
N ALA A 201 10.59 56.36 24.30
CA ALA A 201 10.96 57.76 24.17
C ALA A 201 10.78 58.45 25.52
N THR A 202 11.75 59.27 25.93
CA THR A 202 11.61 60.16 27.08
C THR A 202 11.27 61.56 26.58
N VAL A 203 10.10 62.08 26.98
CA VAL A 203 9.58 63.37 26.50
C VAL A 203 9.09 64.28 27.63
N ARG A 204 8.94 65.56 27.34
CA ARG A 204 8.36 66.58 28.22
C ARG A 204 6.90 66.86 27.85
N THR A 205 6.17 67.51 28.75
CA THR A 205 4.78 67.95 28.49
C THR A 205 4.74 68.86 27.26
N GLY A 206 3.95 68.46 26.25
CA GLY A 206 3.78 69.19 24.99
C GLY A 206 4.59 68.65 23.80
N ASP A 207 5.49 67.69 24.03
CA ASP A 207 6.24 67.04 22.95
C ASP A 207 5.37 66.03 22.18
N VAL A 208 5.66 65.86 20.89
CA VAL A 208 5.02 64.86 20.02
C VAL A 208 6.04 63.79 19.64
N VAL A 209 5.74 62.52 19.93
CA VAL A 209 6.54 61.36 19.49
C VAL A 209 5.83 60.71 18.31
N ARG A 210 6.58 60.50 17.21
CA ARG A 210 6.10 59.72 16.07
C ARG A 210 6.57 58.30 16.22
N PHE A 211 5.62 57.38 16.36
CA PHE A 211 5.88 55.95 16.35
C PHE A 211 5.56 55.38 14.97
N ARG A 212 6.42 54.48 14.50
CA ARG A 212 6.20 53.70 13.29
C ARG A 212 6.00 52.25 13.68
N VAL A 213 4.88 51.67 13.25
CA VAL A 213 4.67 50.22 13.32
C VAL A 213 5.06 49.59 11.99
N SER A 214 5.83 48.52 12.04
CA SER A 214 6.13 47.68 10.88
C SER A 214 5.85 46.21 11.20
N GLY A 215 5.42 45.44 10.20
CA GLY A 215 5.08 44.03 10.34
C GLY A 215 4.56 43.46 9.01
N VAL A 216 4.68 42.14 8.84
CA VAL A 216 4.12 41.42 7.68
C VAL A 216 2.62 41.18 7.95
N GLU A 217 1.76 41.60 7.03
CA GLU A 217 0.28 41.50 7.15
C GLU A 217 -0.31 42.12 8.43
N ALA A 218 0.31 43.19 8.93
CA ALA A 218 -0.12 43.89 10.12
C ALA A 218 -1.33 44.80 9.87
N TYR A 219 -2.40 44.62 10.65
CA TYR A 219 -3.50 45.57 10.79
C TYR A 219 -3.45 46.20 12.20
N PRO A 220 -2.57 47.19 12.44
CA PRO A 220 -2.39 47.72 13.79
C PRO A 220 -3.62 48.51 14.26
N ALA A 221 -4.07 48.21 15.48
CA ALA A 221 -4.98 49.06 16.24
C ALA A 221 -4.17 49.81 17.30
N TRP A 222 -4.35 51.13 17.39
CA TRP A 222 -3.63 51.98 18.33
C TRP A 222 -4.44 52.19 19.60
N SER A 223 -3.79 52.09 20.76
CA SER A 223 -4.34 52.47 22.06
C SER A 223 -3.27 53.16 22.89
N VAL A 224 -3.68 54.10 23.75
CA VAL A 224 -2.78 54.83 24.65
C VAL A 224 -3.36 54.83 26.06
N ASP A 225 -2.50 54.70 27.06
CA ASP A 225 -2.83 54.81 28.47
C ASP A 225 -2.01 55.92 29.16
N GLY A 226 -2.49 56.38 30.32
CA GLY A 226 -1.85 57.45 31.08
C GLY A 226 -2.50 58.83 30.94
N ALA A 227 -2.32 59.67 31.96
CA ALA A 227 -2.94 60.99 32.03
C ALA A 227 -2.29 61.95 31.02
N GLY A 228 -3.10 62.53 30.13
CA GLY A 228 -2.66 63.51 29.13
C GLY A 228 -2.09 62.92 27.84
N ALA A 229 -2.21 61.61 27.65
CA ALA A 229 -1.80 60.95 26.42
C ALA A 229 -2.98 60.86 25.43
N GLU A 230 -2.75 61.31 24.19
CA GLU A 230 -3.75 61.29 23.12
C GLU A 230 -3.13 60.73 21.84
N ILE A 231 -3.90 59.92 21.11
CA ILE A 231 -3.51 59.46 19.76
C ILE A 231 -4.19 60.36 18.74
N SER A 232 -3.38 61.04 17.93
CA SER A 232 -3.86 61.75 16.75
C SER A 232 -3.55 60.92 15.50
N PRO A 233 -4.55 60.41 14.77
CA PRO A 233 -4.30 59.87 13.43
C PRO A 233 -3.95 61.05 12.51
N GLU A 234 -2.74 61.05 11.95
CA GLU A 234 -2.42 61.85 10.75
C GLU A 234 -2.90 61.13 9.48
#